data_AF-A0A3S1ZCG4-F1
#
_entry.id   AF-A0A3S1ZCG4-F1
#
_cell.length_a   1.000
_cell.length_b   1.000
_cell.length_c   1.000
_cell.angle_alpha   90.00
_cell.angle_beta   90.00
_cell.angle_gamma   90.00
#
_symmetry.space_group_name_H-M   'P 1'
#
loop_
_entity.id
_entity.type
_entity.pdbx_description
1 polymer ?
#
loop_
_entity_poly.entity_id
_entity_poly.type
_entity_poly.pdbx_seq_one_letter_code
_entity_poly.pdbx_strand_id
1 'polypeptide(L)' 'MRECVALASSRFQPAERISLRMTAELENLVARVRACRICVENPAGKPLPHEPRPVLRPSSTARILIASQAPGTKVHLSG' A
#
# COMPACT_ATOMS: atom_id res chain seq x y z
N MET A 1 41.58 12.63 -25.59
CA MET A 1 40.58 13.37 -26.37
C MET A 1 39.28 13.37 -25.57
N ARG A 2 39.08 14.44 -24.77
CA ARG A 2 37.80 15.05 -24.34
C ARG A 2 36.75 14.12 -23.69
N GLU A 3 36.62 14.07 -22.36
CA GLU A 3 35.80 14.94 -21.47
C GLU A 3 34.27 14.90 -21.68
N CYS A 4 33.55 14.54 -20.60
CA CYS A 4 32.19 14.90 -20.14
C CYS A 4 31.59 13.64 -19.47
N VAL A 5 31.30 13.59 -18.17
CA VAL A 5 30.30 14.41 -17.48
C VAL A 5 30.69 14.62 -16.03
N ALA A 6 30.61 15.90 -15.66
CA ALA A 6 30.75 16.46 -14.33
C ALA A 6 29.59 16.10 -13.38
N LEU A 7 29.93 15.97 -12.10
CA LEU A 7 29.21 16.58 -10.97
C LEU A 7 27.70 16.34 -10.86
N ALA A 8 27.33 15.29 -10.11
CA ALA A 8 26.11 15.31 -9.30
C ALA A 8 26.38 14.68 -7.93
N SER A 9 27.33 15.28 -7.20
CA SER A 9 27.40 15.21 -5.75
C SER A 9 26.17 15.89 -5.13
N SER A 10 25.03 15.22 -5.15
CA SER A 10 23.90 15.52 -4.26
C SER A 10 23.60 14.28 -3.42
N ARG A 11 24.08 14.33 -2.18
CA ARG A 11 23.59 13.64 -0.98
C ARG A 11 22.47 12.62 -1.28
N PHE A 12 22.86 11.37 -1.48
CA PHE A 12 21.94 10.24 -1.31
C PHE A 12 21.61 10.18 0.18
N GLN A 13 20.60 10.94 0.62
CA GLN A 13 20.08 10.83 1.97
C GLN A 13 19.36 9.48 2.04
N PRO A 14 19.78 8.55 2.92
CA PRO A 14 19.03 7.33 3.14
C PRO A 14 17.63 7.70 3.59
N ALA A 15 16.65 6.88 3.19
CA ALA A 15 15.22 7.05 3.44
C ALA A 15 14.90 7.20 4.93
N GLU A 16 15.09 8.41 5.47
CA GLU A 16 14.76 8.78 6.82
C GLU A 16 13.26 9.09 6.83
N ARG A 17 12.48 8.07 7.21
CA ARG A 17 11.10 8.16 7.73
C ARG A 17 10.30 9.37 7.25
N ILE A 18 9.71 9.26 6.05
CA ILE A 18 8.50 10.04 5.74
C ILE A 18 7.37 9.47 6.60
N SER A 19 7.33 9.86 7.87
CA SER A 19 6.17 9.72 8.73
C SER A 19 5.18 10.81 8.32
N LEU A 20 4.53 10.62 7.17
CA LEU A 20 3.34 11.38 6.83
C LEU A 20 2.27 10.95 7.83
N ARG A 21 1.89 11.86 8.74
CA ARG A 21 0.75 11.64 9.64
C ARG A 21 -0.49 11.35 8.77
N MET A 22 -0.88 10.09 8.80
CA MET A 22 -2.19 9.67 8.37
C MET A 22 -3.20 10.39 9.28
N THR A 23 -4.33 10.86 8.75
CA THR A 23 -5.35 11.47 9.63
C THR A 23 -5.91 10.37 10.55
N ALA A 24 -6.27 10.71 11.79
CA ALA A 24 -6.78 9.73 12.75
C ALA A 24 -8.00 8.97 12.21
N GLU A 25 -8.84 9.63 11.43
CA GLU A 25 -9.99 9.01 10.74
C GLU A 25 -9.55 7.98 9.71
N LEU A 26 -8.52 8.29 8.91
CA LEU A 26 -7.97 7.38 7.91
C LEU A 26 -7.26 6.20 8.58
N GLU A 27 -6.54 6.42 9.69
CA GLU A 27 -5.95 5.34 10.49
C GLU A 27 -7.02 4.38 11.01
N ASN A 28 -8.10 4.92 11.58
CA ASN A 28 -9.22 4.12 12.09
C ASN A 28 -9.88 3.32 10.97
N LEU A 29 -10.12 3.94 9.80
CA LEU A 29 -10.68 3.24 8.65
C LEU A 29 -9.76 2.10 8.19
N VAL A 30 -8.46 2.37 8.07
CA VAL A 30 -7.46 1.40 7.64
C VAL A 30 -7.37 0.22 8.62
N ALA A 31 -7.45 0.49 9.92
CA ALA A 31 -7.49 -0.56 10.94
C ALA A 31 -8.72 -1.46 10.77
N ARG A 32 -9.91 -0.89 10.57
CA ARG A 32 -11.13 -1.67 10.30
C ARG A 32 -11.03 -2.48 9.02
N VAL A 33 -10.52 -1.89 7.94
CA VAL A 33 -10.35 -2.59 6.66
C VAL A 33 -9.38 -3.75 6.79
N ARG A 34 -8.24 -3.57 7.50
CA ARG A 34 -7.27 -4.65 7.73
C ARG A 34 -7.82 -5.80 8.56
N ALA A 35 -8.78 -5.53 9.44
CA ALA A 35 -9.47 -6.55 10.24
C ALA A 35 -10.71 -7.16 9.55
N CYS A 36 -11.03 -6.74 8.31
CA CYS A 36 -12.23 -7.17 7.62
C CYS A 36 -12.21 -8.67 7.29
N ARG A 37 -13.28 -9.39 7.64
CA ARG A 37 -13.46 -10.83 7.39
C ARG A 37 -14.74 -11.18 6.63
N ILE A 38 -15.43 -10.20 6.04
CA ILE A 38 -16.73 -10.39 5.38
C ILE A 38 -16.69 -11.48 4.31
N CYS A 39 -15.61 -11.56 3.52
CA CYS A 39 -15.51 -12.55 2.43
C CYS A 39 -15.39 -14.01 2.90
N VAL A 40 -15.18 -14.26 4.20
CA VAL A 40 -15.24 -15.61 4.79
C VAL A 40 -16.46 -15.78 5.68
N GLU A 41 -16.83 -14.76 6.45
CA GLU A 41 -17.92 -14.84 7.44
C GLU A 41 -19.32 -14.59 6.86
N ASN A 42 -19.42 -13.69 5.88
CA ASN A 42 -20.69 -13.33 5.24
C ASN A 42 -20.50 -13.01 3.75
N PRO A 43 -20.08 -13.99 2.93
CA PRO A 43 -19.78 -13.76 1.53
C PRO A 43 -21.06 -13.59 0.70
N ALA A 44 -21.01 -12.72 -0.31
CA ALA A 44 -22.06 -12.63 -1.33
C ALA A 44 -22.09 -13.85 -2.28
N GLY A 45 -21.08 -14.72 -2.22
CA GLY A 45 -20.95 -15.94 -3.01
C GLY A 45 -20.32 -17.05 -2.19
N LYS A 46 -19.43 -17.84 -2.79
CA LYS A 46 -18.68 -18.85 -2.03
C LYS A 46 -17.70 -18.17 -1.07
N PRO A 47 -17.56 -18.67 0.18
CA PRO A 47 -16.51 -18.20 1.08
C PRO A 47 -15.12 -18.31 0.43
N LEU A 48 -14.22 -17.40 0.78
CA LEU A 48 -12.84 -17.49 0.33
C LEU A 48 -12.21 -18.81 0.82
N PRO A 49 -11.38 -19.47 -0.02
CA PRO A 49 -10.69 -20.70 0.35
C PRO A 49 -9.49 -20.46 1.28
N HIS A 50 -9.19 -19.21 1.63
CA HIS A 50 -8.06 -18.79 2.46
C HIS A 50 -8.48 -17.63 3.38
N GLU A 51 -7.62 -17.34 4.35
CA GLU A 51 -7.81 -16.18 5.25
C GLU A 51 -7.81 -14.84 4.47
N PRO A 52 -8.71 -13.90 4.78
CA PRO A 52 -8.69 -12.56 4.20
C PRO A 52 -7.40 -11.82 4.53
N ARG A 53 -6.78 -11.23 3.49
CA ARG A 53 -5.60 -10.36 3.62
C ARG A 53 -5.83 -9.06 2.85
N PRO A 54 -6.54 -8.09 3.45
CA PRO A 54 -6.82 -6.81 2.80
C PRO A 54 -5.51 -6.05 2.52
N VAL A 55 -5.25 -5.74 1.24
CA VAL A 55 -4.03 -5.04 0.80
C VAL A 55 -4.37 -3.61 0.41
N LEU A 56 -3.78 -2.64 1.10
CA LEU A 56 -3.96 -1.22 0.82
C LEU A 56 -2.72 -0.41 1.21
N ARG A 57 -2.45 0.64 0.41
CA ARG A 57 -1.38 1.63 0.62
C ARG A 57 -1.98 3.04 0.74
N PRO A 58 -2.57 3.37 1.89
CA PRO A 58 -3.21 4.67 2.10
C PRO A 58 -2.19 5.80 2.28
N SER A 59 -2.56 7.00 1.84
CA SER A 59 -1.86 8.24 2.16
C SER A 59 -2.84 9.40 2.17
N SER A 60 -2.81 10.20 3.24
CA SER A 60 -3.65 11.40 3.40
C SER A 60 -3.28 12.53 2.43
N THR A 61 -2.11 12.44 1.79
CA THR A 61 -1.61 13.46 0.85
C THR A 61 -1.56 12.94 -0.60
N ALA A 62 -2.02 11.72 -0.86
CA ALA A 62 -2.05 11.17 -2.22
C ALA A 62 -2.94 12.02 -3.12
N ARG A 63 -2.38 12.48 -4.25
CA ARG A 63 -3.12 13.21 -5.29
C ARG A 63 -3.70 12.31 -6.37
N ILE A 64 -3.29 11.04 -6.38
CA ILE A 64 -3.68 10.05 -7.39
C ILE A 64 -4.17 8.81 -6.64
N LEU A 65 -5.34 8.31 -7.04
CA LEU A 65 -5.90 7.05 -6.59
C LEU A 65 -5.64 5.97 -7.66
N ILE A 66 -5.06 4.86 -7.25
CA ILE A 66 -4.93 3.64 -8.06
C ILE A 66 -5.82 2.58 -7.43
N ALA A 67 -6.84 2.13 -8.17
CA ALA A 67 -7.75 1.08 -7.75
C ALA A 67 -7.79 -0.04 -8.80
N SER A 68 -7.73 -1.28 -8.36
CA SER A 68 -7.87 -2.48 -9.19
C SER A 68 -9.08 -3.29 -8.77
N GLN A 69 -9.51 -4.23 -9.62
CA GLN A 69 -10.62 -5.12 -9.33
C GLN A 69 -10.33 -6.03 -8.12
N ALA A 70 -9.14 -6.63 -8.09
CA ALA A 70 -8.72 -7.59 -7.09
C ALA A 70 -7.17 -7.64 -6.99
N PRO A 71 -6.61 -8.16 -5.89
CA PRO A 71 -5.17 -8.41 -5.79
C PRO A 71 -4.74 -9.52 -6.75
N GLY A 72 -3.63 -9.31 -7.45
CA GLY A 72 -3.00 -10.37 -8.26
C GLY A 72 -2.33 -11.44 -7.38
N THR A 73 -2.06 -12.62 -7.96
CA THR A 73 -1.50 -13.79 -7.27
C THR A 73 -0.21 -13.49 -6.49
N LYS A 74 0.68 -12.66 -7.04
CA LYS A 74 1.94 -12.30 -6.38
C LYS A 74 1.71 -11.59 -5.05
N VAL A 75 0.85 -10.57 -5.05
CA VAL A 75 0.50 -9.78 -3.86
C VAL A 75 -0.23 -10.65 -2.84
N HIS A 76 -1.09 -11.55 -3.32
CA HIS A 76 -1.79 -12.48 -2.45
C HIS A 76 -0.82 -13.39 -1.65
N LEU A 77 0.28 -13.83 -2.27
CA LEU A 77 1.31 -14.65 -1.62
C LEU A 77 2.26 -13.83 -0.73
N SER A 78 2.71 -12.66 -1.20
CA SER A 78 3.73 -11.86 -0.48
C SER A 78 3.17 -10.99 0.64
N GLY A 79 1.88 -10.62 0.55
CA GLY A 79 1.37 -9.44 1.25
C GLY A 79 1.84 -8.13 0.60
#